data_AF-A0A920TZS2-F1
#
_entry.id   AF-A0A920TZS2-F1
#
_cell.length_a   1.000
_cell.length_b   1.000
_cell.length_c   1.000
_cell.angle_alpha   90.00
_cell.angle_beta   90.00
_cell.angle_gamma   90.00
#
_symmetry.space_group_name_H-M   'P 1'
#
loop_
_entity.id
_entity.type
_entity.pdbx_description
1 polymer ?
#
loop_
_entity_poly.entity_id
_entity_poly.type
_entity_poly.pdbx_seq_one_letter_code
_entity_poly.pdbx_strand_id
1 'polypeptide(L)'
;MVIGLLAIFAVDLADAFWVARLGTLELAALGYCFPAVHVIFSISLGLSTAATAVMAHRIGAGNTDGARNFARDSLILSVILMAIVAVIGLLTIDLIFSAIGATGTTLVQVKSFMTVFYPSALVLVIPMV
;
A
#
# COMPACT_ATOMS: atom_id res chain seq x y z
N MET A 1 20.89 5.32 2.52
CA MET A 1 19.79 4.52 3.09
C MET A 1 19.26 5.10 4.41
N VAL A 2 20.11 5.44 5.39
CA VAL A 2 19.68 5.97 6.70
C VAL A 2 18.79 7.23 6.60
N ILE A 3 19.19 8.23 5.80
CA ILE A 3 18.44 9.49 5.64
C ILE A 3 17.03 9.24 5.06
N GLY A 4 16.90 8.32 4.09
CA GLY A 4 15.61 7.98 3.50
C GLY A 4 14.68 7.28 4.50
N LEU A 5 15.21 6.35 5.30
CA LEU A 5 14.43 5.67 6.33
C LEU A 5 13.98 6.65 7.43
N LEU A 6 14.85 7.58 7.83
CA LEU A 6 14.51 8.64 8.78
C LEU A 6 13.40 9.56 8.25
N ALA A 7 13.44 9.89 6.96
CA ALA A 7 12.41 10.69 6.33
C ALA A 7 11.04 9.98 6.35
N ILE A 8 11.00 8.67 6.06
CA ILE A 8 9.76 7.88 6.13
C ILE A 8 9.19 7.91 7.55
N PHE A 9 10.00 7.62 8.57
CA PHE A 9 9.54 7.65 9.96
C PHE A 9 9.10 9.05 10.42
N ALA A 10 9.74 10.11 9.93
CA ALA A 10 9.32 11.48 10.24
C ALA A 10 7.94 11.80 9.64
N VAL A 11 7.66 11.31 8.42
CA VAL A 11 6.33 11.43 7.79
C VAL A 11 5.29 10.64 8.57
N ASP A 12 5.57 9.39 8.94
CA ASP A 12 4.66 8.55 9.74
C ASP A 12 4.33 9.19 11.09
N LEU A 13 5.34 9.77 11.75
CA LEU A 13 5.16 10.48 13.02
C LEU A 13 4.31 11.75 12.85
N ALA A 14 4.55 12.52 11.77
CA ALA A 14 3.76 13.71 11.48
C ALA A 14 2.29 13.34 11.20
N ASP A 15 2.04 12.26 10.46
CA ASP A 15 0.70 11.78 10.14
C ASP A 15 -0.07 11.36 11.40
N ALA A 16 0.58 10.55 12.26
CA ALA A 16 0.03 10.17 13.55
C ALA A 16 -0.23 11.38 14.46
N PHE A 17 0.67 12.37 14.47
CA PHE A 17 0.51 13.59 15.27
C PHE A 17 -0.72 14.41 14.86
N TRP A 18 -0.93 14.59 13.55
CA TRP A 18 -2.08 15.34 13.05
C TRP A 18 -3.39 14.59 13.28
N VAL A 19 -3.42 13.27 13.07
CA VAL A 19 -4.63 12.48 13.28
C VAL A 19 -4.97 12.33 14.76
N ALA A 20 -3.96 12.27 15.64
CA ALA A 20 -4.17 12.33 17.09
C ALA A 20 -4.86 13.63 17.55
N ARG A 21 -4.72 14.74 16.80
CA ARG A 21 -5.41 15.99 17.09
C ARG A 21 -6.85 16.04 16.61
N LEU A 22 -7.27 15.16 15.70
CA LEU A 22 -8.66 15.07 15.25
C LEU A 22 -9.56 14.42 16.31
N GLY A 23 -8.98 13.49 17.09
CA GLY A 23 -9.64 12.87 18.24
C GLY A 23 -9.09 11.47 18.54
N THR A 24 -9.44 10.94 19.70
CA THR A 24 -9.03 9.60 20.14
C THR A 24 -9.69 8.48 19.32
N LEU A 25 -10.89 8.72 18.79
CA LEU A 25 -11.61 7.76 17.94
C LEU A 25 -10.96 7.61 16.57
N GLU A 26 -10.54 8.72 15.98
CA GLU A 26 -9.85 8.82 14.69
C GLU A 26 -8.47 8.15 14.76
N LEU A 27 -7.72 8.41 15.85
CA LEU A 27 -6.44 7.76 16.10
C LEU A 27 -6.59 6.24 16.29
N ALA A 28 -7.62 5.80 17.02
CA ALA A 28 -7.91 4.37 17.19
C ALA A 28 -8.28 3.72 15.85
N ALA A 29 -9.09 4.38 15.02
CA ALA A 29 -9.44 3.92 13.67
C ALA A 29 -8.19 3.77 12.78
N LEU A 30 -7.24 4.70 12.84
CA LEU A 30 -5.94 4.58 12.19
C LEU A 30 -5.20 3.31 12.65
N GLY A 31 -5.19 3.06 13.96
CA GLY A 31 -4.65 1.84 14.58
C GLY A 31 -5.17 0.56 13.92
N TYR A 32 -6.48 0.48 13.70
CA TYR A 32 -7.11 -0.67 13.03
C TYR A 32 -6.73 -0.77 11.54
N CYS A 33 -6.50 0.35 10.87
CA CYS A 33 -6.11 0.40 9.47
C CYS A 33 -4.68 -0.08 9.21
N PHE A 34 -3.76 0.08 10.17
CA PHE A 34 -2.34 -0.24 9.99
C PHE A 34 -2.07 -1.64 9.44
N PRO A 35 -2.63 -2.74 10.00
CA PRO A 35 -2.42 -4.08 9.44
C PRO A 35 -2.84 -4.21 7.98
N ALA A 36 -4.00 -3.63 7.60
CA ALA A 36 -4.50 -3.67 6.24
C ALA A 36 -3.58 -2.90 5.27
N VAL A 37 -3.15 -1.70 5.67
CA VAL A 37 -2.16 -0.90 4.93
C VAL A 37 -0.84 -1.67 4.78
N HIS A 38 -0.37 -2.33 5.83
CA HIS A 38 0.89 -3.06 5.83
C HIS A 38 0.87 -4.29 4.90
N VAL A 39 -0.28 -4.97 4.79
CA VAL A 39 -0.47 -6.06 3.82
C VAL A 39 -0.32 -5.56 2.39
N ILE A 40 -0.98 -4.44 2.06
CA ILE A 40 -0.86 -3.79 0.75
C ILE A 40 0.57 -3.39 0.45
N PHE A 41 1.25 -2.80 1.44
CA PHE A 41 2.65 -2.40 1.32
C PHE A 41 3.57 -3.61 1.09
N SER A 42 3.33 -4.71 1.81
CA SER A 42 4.08 -5.96 1.66
C SER A 42 3.93 -6.57 0.26
N ILE A 43 2.70 -6.59 -0.27
CA ILE A 43 2.44 -7.05 -1.65
C ILE A 43 3.17 -6.17 -2.66
N SER A 44 3.09 -4.84 -2.49
CA SER A 44 3.73 -3.86 -3.37
C SER A 44 5.27 -4.03 -3.38
N LEU A 45 5.87 -4.19 -2.21
CA LEU A 45 7.30 -4.49 -2.09
C LEU A 45 7.67 -5.86 -2.71
N GLY A 46 6.80 -6.87 -2.56
CA GLY A 46 6.98 -8.17 -3.20
C GLY A 46 6.99 -8.08 -4.74
N LEU A 47 6.07 -7.32 -5.33
CA LEU A 47 6.05 -7.05 -6.77
C LEU A 47 7.30 -6.29 -7.22
N SER A 48 7.68 -5.24 -6.50
CA SER A 48 8.86 -4.43 -6.78
C SER A 48 10.14 -5.26 -6.82
N THR A 49 10.34 -6.08 -5.79
CA THR A 49 11.52 -6.95 -5.67
C THR A 49 11.53 -8.05 -6.74
N ALA A 50 10.38 -8.66 -7.04
CA ALA A 50 10.26 -9.63 -8.12
C ALA A 50 10.55 -9.03 -9.51
N ALA A 51 9.99 -7.85 -9.80
CA ALA A 51 10.21 -7.14 -11.06
C ALA A 51 11.69 -6.75 -11.21
N THR A 52 12.29 -6.21 -10.15
CA THR A 52 13.71 -5.82 -10.11
C THR A 52 14.63 -7.01 -10.36
N ALA A 53 14.36 -8.18 -9.75
CA ALA A 53 15.15 -9.38 -9.95
C ALA A 53 15.15 -9.86 -11.41
N VAL A 54 13.99 -9.87 -12.07
CA VAL A 54 13.86 -10.28 -13.47
C VAL A 54 14.49 -9.25 -14.41
N MET A 55 14.30 -7.96 -14.14
CA MET A 55 14.96 -6.89 -14.89
C MET A 55 16.49 -6.98 -14.79
N ALA A 56 17.03 -7.20 -13.59
CA ALA A 56 18.46 -7.34 -13.37
C ALA A 56 19.06 -8.51 -14.18
N HIS A 57 18.34 -9.63 -14.27
CA HIS A 57 18.79 -10.78 -15.06
C HIS A 57 18.84 -10.48 -16.57
N ARG A 58 17.82 -9.77 -17.11
CA ARG A 58 17.77 -9.39 -18.53
C ARG A 58 18.82 -8.33 -18.89
N ILE A 59 19.02 -7.35 -18.01
CA ILE A 59 20.06 -6.33 -18.17
C ILE A 59 21.44 -7.00 -18.12
N GLY A 60 21.68 -7.91 -17.17
CA GLY A 60 22.93 -8.66 -17.04
C GLY A 60 23.24 -9.55 -18.26
N ALA A 61 22.22 -10.03 -18.97
CA ALA A 61 22.36 -10.77 -20.23
C ALA A 61 22.59 -9.86 -21.46
N GLY A 62 22.70 -8.54 -21.29
CA GLY A 62 22.87 -7.58 -22.39
C GLY A 62 21.59 -7.26 -23.17
N ASN A 63 20.43 -7.79 -22.75
CA ASN A 63 19.14 -7.58 -23.42
C ASN A 63 18.36 -6.43 -22.77
N THR A 64 18.83 -5.21 -22.99
CA THR A 64 18.24 -3.98 -22.44
C THR A 64 16.84 -3.68 -23.02
N ASP A 65 16.63 -3.97 -24.31
CA ASP A 65 15.31 -3.80 -24.95
C ASP A 65 14.26 -4.75 -24.36
N GLY A 66 14.65 -6.01 -24.14
CA GLY A 66 13.82 -7.00 -23.46
C GLY A 66 13.56 -6.66 -21.99
N ALA A 67 14.47 -5.97 -21.31
CA ALA A 67 14.26 -5.46 -19.96
C ALA A 67 13.25 -4.29 -19.96
N ARG A 68 13.30 -3.38 -20.94
CA ARG A 68 12.37 -2.26 -21.04
C ARG A 68 10.94 -2.70 -21.37
N ASN A 69 10.78 -3.69 -22.24
CA ASN A 69 9.48 -4.27 -22.53
C ASN A 69 8.93 -4.98 -21.29
N PHE A 70 9.77 -5.74 -20.59
CA PHE A 70 9.37 -6.38 -19.34
C PHE A 70 8.95 -5.38 -18.27
N ALA A 71 9.67 -4.27 -18.08
CA ALA A 71 9.32 -3.24 -17.12
C ALA A 71 7.92 -2.66 -17.37
N ARG A 72 7.56 -2.45 -18.65
CA ARG A 72 6.23 -1.99 -19.03
C ARG A 72 5.15 -3.03 -18.71
N ASP A 73 5.40 -4.28 -19.08
CA ASP A 73 4.45 -5.36 -18.84
C ASP A 73 4.28 -5.62 -17.34
N SER A 74 5.36 -5.59 -16.57
CA SER A 74 5.34 -5.76 -15.11
C SER A 74 4.62 -4.60 -14.41
N LEU A 75 4.76 -3.37 -14.91
CA LEU A 75 4.03 -2.22 -14.38
C LEU A 75 2.52 -2.40 -14.59
N ILE A 76 2.10 -2.74 -15.82
CA ILE A 76 0.68 -2.99 -16.13
C ILE A 76 0.13 -4.13 -15.27
N LEU A 77 0.86 -5.24 -15.15
CA LEU A 77 0.46 -6.38 -14.32
C LEU A 77 0.33 -5.99 -12.85
N SER A 78 1.27 -5.20 -12.32
CA SER A 78 1.26 -4.74 -10.93
C SER A 78 0.07 -3.84 -10.64
N VAL A 79 -0.27 -2.93 -11.56
CA VAL A 79 -1.44 -2.06 -11.44
C VAL A 79 -2.74 -2.88 -11.46
N ILE A 80 -2.86 -3.86 -12.36
CA ILE A 80 -4.04 -4.74 -12.41
C ILE A 80 -4.17 -5.55 -11.12
N LEU A 81 -3.07 -6.12 -10.64
CA LEU A 81 -3.09 -6.90 -9.40
C LEU A 81 -3.48 -6.04 -8.20
N MET A 82 -2.93 -4.82 -8.09
CA MET A 82 -3.29 -3.89 -7.05
C MET A 82 -4.74 -3.39 -7.16
N ALA A 83 -5.29 -3.27 -8.38
CA ALA A 83 -6.70 -2.96 -8.57
C ALA A 83 -7.60 -4.07 -8.03
N ILE A 84 -7.23 -5.33 -8.29
CA ILE A 84 -7.95 -6.49 -7.76
C ILE A 84 -7.88 -6.49 -6.23
N VAL A 85 -6.71 -6.28 -5.65
CA VAL A 85 -6.53 -6.21 -4.19
C VAL A 85 -7.35 -5.06 -3.58
N ALA A 86 -7.34 -3.89 -4.20
CA ALA A 86 -8.10 -2.73 -3.74
C ALA A 86 -9.62 -2.98 -3.78
N VAL A 87 -10.13 -3.57 -4.86
CA VAL A 87 -11.55 -3.93 -4.97
C VAL A 87 -11.95 -4.99 -3.95
N ILE A 88 -11.14 -6.03 -3.76
CA ILE A 88 -11.37 -7.06 -2.74
C ILE A 88 -11.36 -6.42 -1.34
N GLY A 89 -10.42 -5.52 -1.07
CA GLY A 89 -10.33 -4.80 0.19
C GLY A 89 -11.57 -3.95 0.47
N LEU A 90 -12.06 -3.20 -0.52
CA LEU A 90 -13.29 -2.41 -0.40
C LEU A 90 -14.53 -3.28 -0.11
N LEU A 91 -14.63 -4.45 -0.74
CA LEU A 91 -15.72 -5.39 -0.53
C LEU A 91 -15.65 -6.11 0.83
N THR A 92 -14.45 -6.28 1.37
CA THR A 92 -14.21 -7.04 2.61
C THR A 92 -13.98 -6.16 3.84
N ILE A 93 -14.04 -4.82 3.69
CA ILE A 93 -13.91 -3.85 4.78
C ILE A 93 -14.78 -4.22 5.99
N ASP A 94 -16.08 -4.46 5.79
CA ASP A 94 -16.98 -4.68 6.93
C ASP A 94 -16.63 -5.97 7.67
N LEU A 95 -16.23 -7.01 6.94
CA LEU A 95 -15.90 -8.31 7.50
C LEU A 95 -14.57 -8.27 8.27
N ILE A 96 -13.52 -7.72 7.65
CA ILE A 96 -12.18 -7.68 8.22
C ILE A 96 -12.16 -6.76 9.45
N PHE A 97 -12.69 -5.55 9.33
CA PHE A 97 -12.61 -4.59 10.43
C PHE A 97 -13.58 -4.92 11.57
N SER A 98 -14.75 -5.52 11.30
CA SER A 98 -15.58 -6.06 12.38
C SER A 98 -14.92 -7.23 13.09
N ALA A 99 -14.21 -8.12 12.37
CA ALA A 99 -13.50 -9.25 12.96
C ALA A 99 -12.32 -8.82 13.85
N ILE A 100 -11.68 -7.70 13.56
CA ILE A 100 -10.61 -7.11 14.38
C ILE A 100 -11.20 -6.33 15.59
N GLY A 101 -12.52 -6.20 15.67
CA GLY A 101 -13.24 -5.61 16.81
C GLY A 101 -13.60 -4.13 16.64
N ALA A 102 -13.51 -3.57 15.43
CA ALA A 102 -14.02 -2.23 15.17
C ALA A 102 -15.55 -2.24 15.24
N THR A 103 -16.13 -1.52 16.21
CA THR A 103 -17.57 -1.47 16.45
C THR A 103 -18.12 -0.05 16.30
N GLY A 104 -19.35 0.07 15.80
CA GLY A 104 -20.11 1.33 15.73
C GLY A 104 -19.40 2.47 15.01
N THR A 105 -19.12 3.55 15.73
CA THR A 105 -18.52 4.80 15.20
C THR A 105 -17.10 4.62 14.69
N THR A 106 -16.32 3.68 15.24
CA THR A 106 -14.95 3.41 14.79
C THR A 106 -14.93 2.78 13.41
N LEU A 107 -15.88 1.89 13.10
CA LEU A 107 -16.00 1.26 11.78
C LEU A 107 -16.33 2.30 10.70
N VAL A 108 -17.15 3.30 11.01
CA VAL A 108 -17.48 4.41 10.09
C VAL A 108 -16.23 5.23 9.76
N GLN A 109 -15.41 5.56 10.77
CA GLN A 109 -14.15 6.28 10.56
C GLN A 109 -13.16 5.46 9.72
N VAL A 110 -13.00 4.17 10.04
CA VAL A 110 -12.16 3.24 9.26
C VAL A 110 -12.62 3.18 7.81
N LYS A 111 -13.94 3.06 7.56
CA LYS A 111 -14.51 3.09 6.21
C LYS A 111 -14.14 4.37 5.47
N SER A 112 -14.34 5.52 6.09
CA SER A 112 -14.04 6.81 5.49
C SER A 112 -12.58 6.89 5.05
N PHE A 113 -11.66 6.47 5.93
CA PHE A 113 -10.23 6.43 5.62
C PHE A 113 -9.87 5.42 4.53
N MET A 114 -10.33 4.16 4.67
CA MET A 114 -10.00 3.08 3.76
C MET A 114 -10.57 3.29 2.36
N THR A 115 -11.75 3.91 2.22
CA THR A 115 -12.35 4.20 0.91
C THR A 115 -11.48 5.16 0.10
N VAL A 116 -10.76 6.07 0.77
CA VAL A 116 -9.78 6.96 0.14
C VAL A 116 -8.43 6.27 -0.07
N PHE A 117 -8.02 5.40 0.85
CA PHE A 117 -6.75 4.70 0.79
C PHE A 117 -6.67 3.61 -0.30
N TYR A 118 -7.72 2.81 -0.49
CA TYR A 118 -7.69 1.71 -1.47
C TYR A 118 -7.42 2.19 -2.92
N PRO A 119 -8.02 3.29 -3.40
CA PRO A 119 -7.66 3.86 -4.70
C PRO A 119 -6.22 4.38 -4.76
N SER A 120 -5.68 4.96 -3.67
CA SER A 120 -4.31 5.49 -3.66
C SER A 120 -3.26 4.38 -3.67
N ALA A 121 -3.62 3.17 -3.20
CA ALA A 121 -2.77 1.98 -3.29
C ALA A 121 -2.39 1.60 -4.74
N LEU A 122 -3.21 1.98 -5.74
CA LEU A 122 -2.87 1.83 -7.16
C LEU A 122 -1.68 2.70 -7.55
N VAL A 123 -1.66 3.94 -7.06
CA VAL A 123 -0.61 4.92 -7.35
C VAL A 123 0.69 4.53 -6.65
N LEU A 124 0.60 3.91 -5.46
CA LEU A 124 1.75 3.43 -4.69
C LEU A 124 2.63 2.46 -5.47
N VAL A 125 2.04 1.59 -6.32
CA VAL A 125 2.78 0.56 -7.05
C VAL A 125 3.60 1.13 -8.22
N ILE A 126 3.20 2.28 -8.76
CA ILE A 126 3.81 2.89 -9.95
C ILE A 126 5.29 3.25 -9.74
N PRO A 127 5.71 3.98 -8.68
CA PRO A 127 7.12 4.32 -8.46
C PRO A 127 7.98 3.13 -8.03
N MET A 128 7.37 1.98 -7.71
CA MET A 128 8.06 0.80 -7.20
C MET A 128 8.50 -0.18 -8.30
N VAL A 129 8.03 -0.03 -9.54
CA VAL A 129 8.35 -0.89 -10.71
C VAL A 129 9.07 -0.07 -11.76
#